data_AF-A0A6C1QSF5-F1
#
_entry.id   AF-A0A6C1QSF5-F1
#
_cell.length_a   1.000
_cell.length_b   1.000
_cell.length_c   1.000
_cell.angle_alpha   90.00
_cell.angle_beta   90.00
_cell.angle_gamma   90.00
#
_symmetry.space_group_name_H-M   'P 1'
#
loop_
_entity.id
_entity.type
_entity.pdbx_description
1 polymer ?
#
loop_
_entity_poly.entity_id
_entity_poly.type
_entity_poly.pdbx_seq_one_letter_code
_entity_poly.pdbx_strand_id
1 'polypeptide(L)'
;MREVSGRLALSPAAPELTERLREIPAEGPNAARRFTQNEEFFFELDRPFDVLPIPIHHPVEKLEPSPHYLDAVGNLIDQTASSLAGALHGLDCAFDPMHASWVFFFGLLAEAERPTLLLVTVDMAYRPLEHEVITRGSNDIAPRYRTNRIYLTVDFVPLRDAETTDGTLRVGMERSISQTWIGETGRGYVTQGIWIDRELNRFFTRLFLPQGARIYPWFPLHARYRCLCHSPLDISASARQNALDTLHDARTIILPRMDEILEELKAQPFSDELPIFQEMRRQVTPHEEWSRIRMRPYLNAQNMKEYVVEAK
;
A
#
# COMPACT_ATOMS: atom_id res chain seq x y z
N MET A 1 -6.18 -0.04 14.20
CA MET A 1 -5.52 -1.22 13.66
C MET A 1 -4.61 -1.76 14.74
N ARG A 2 -4.71 -3.05 15.07
CA ARG A 2 -3.81 -3.73 16.03
C ARG A 2 -3.78 -5.22 15.77
N GLU A 3 -2.68 -5.88 16.07
CA GLU A 3 -2.64 -7.35 16.08
C GLU A 3 -3.13 -7.89 17.43
N VAL A 4 -4.14 -8.75 17.42
CA VAL A 4 -4.71 -9.43 18.60
C VAL A 4 -4.81 -10.91 18.28
N SER A 5 -4.08 -11.73 19.04
CA SER A 5 -4.07 -13.20 18.89
C SER A 5 -3.79 -13.67 17.45
N GLY A 6 -2.87 -12.98 16.75
CA GLY A 6 -2.50 -13.31 15.36
C GLY A 6 -3.50 -12.82 14.29
N ARG A 7 -4.52 -12.05 14.67
CA ARG A 7 -5.48 -11.41 13.77
C ARG A 7 -5.32 -9.89 13.80
N LEU A 8 -5.58 -9.23 12.69
CA LEU A 8 -5.62 -7.77 12.63
C LEU A 8 -7.03 -7.29 13.01
N ALA A 9 -7.14 -6.46 14.04
CA ALA A 9 -8.38 -5.79 14.42
C ALA A 9 -8.39 -4.36 13.89
N LEU A 10 -9.38 -4.06 13.05
CA LEU A 10 -9.65 -2.79 12.40
C LEU A 10 -10.96 -2.25 12.97
N SER A 11 -10.86 -1.30 13.88
CA SER A 11 -12.01 -0.59 14.44
C SER A 11 -12.13 0.77 13.73
N PRO A 12 -13.34 1.17 13.30
CA PRO A 12 -13.58 2.52 12.82
C PRO A 12 -13.11 3.55 13.86
N ALA A 13 -12.20 4.42 13.45
CA ALA A 13 -11.59 5.43 14.31
C ALA A 13 -12.59 6.52 14.70
N ALA A 14 -13.53 6.82 13.79
CA ALA A 14 -14.58 7.81 13.98
C ALA A 14 -15.72 7.53 12.96
N PRO A 15 -16.95 7.23 13.41
CA PRO A 15 -18.08 7.00 12.51
C PRO A 15 -18.33 8.17 11.54
N GLU A 16 -18.14 9.40 11.99
CA GLU A 16 -18.29 10.61 11.17
C GLU A 16 -17.32 10.65 9.97
N LEU A 17 -16.10 10.11 10.10
CA LEU A 17 -15.17 10.03 8.97
C LEU A 17 -15.62 8.96 7.98
N THR A 18 -16.12 7.82 8.49
CA THR A 18 -16.71 6.77 7.65
C THR A 18 -17.89 7.31 6.83
N GLU A 19 -18.80 8.09 7.42
CA GLU A 19 -19.91 8.67 6.65
C GLU A 19 -19.41 9.60 5.54
N ARG A 20 -18.42 10.46 5.83
CA ARG A 20 -17.80 11.31 4.80
C ARG A 20 -17.24 10.48 3.64
N LEU A 21 -16.54 9.38 3.92
CA LEU A 21 -15.95 8.50 2.90
C LEU A 21 -17.01 7.82 2.01
N ARG A 22 -18.23 7.60 2.53
CA ARG A 22 -19.36 7.08 1.74
C ARG A 22 -19.98 8.13 0.82
N GLU A 23 -19.93 9.40 1.22
CA GLU A 23 -20.43 10.54 0.42
C GLU A 23 -19.49 10.93 -0.72
N ILE A 24 -18.21 10.53 -0.65
CA ILE A 24 -17.25 10.72 -1.75
C ILE A 24 -17.78 10.01 -3.01
N PRO A 25 -17.73 10.62 -4.20
CA PRO A 25 -18.10 9.94 -5.44
C PRO A 25 -17.28 8.66 -5.67
N ALA A 26 -17.91 7.62 -6.22
CA ALA A 26 -17.21 6.36 -6.52
C ALA A 26 -16.12 6.50 -7.59
N GLU A 27 -16.22 7.53 -8.42
CA GLU A 27 -15.31 7.86 -9.51
C GLU A 27 -14.91 9.33 -9.43
N GLY A 28 -13.68 9.64 -9.82
CA GLY A 28 -13.14 11.00 -9.79
C GLY A 28 -11.98 11.19 -10.76
N PRO A 29 -11.48 12.42 -10.93
CA PRO A 29 -10.29 12.67 -11.73
C PRO A 29 -9.11 11.83 -11.24
N ASN A 30 -8.40 11.24 -12.20
CA ASN A 30 -7.18 10.49 -11.92
C ASN A 30 -6.03 11.46 -11.62
N ALA A 31 -5.65 11.55 -10.35
CA ALA A 31 -4.41 12.24 -9.96
C ALA A 31 -3.19 11.59 -10.62
N ALA A 32 -2.15 12.38 -10.87
CA ALA A 32 -0.93 11.89 -11.49
C ALA A 32 -0.23 10.90 -10.55
N ARG A 33 0.05 9.69 -11.04
CA ARG A 33 0.66 8.60 -10.28
C ARG A 33 2.17 8.65 -10.45
N ARG A 34 2.91 8.63 -9.34
CA ARG A 34 4.37 8.79 -9.34
C ARG A 34 5.03 7.91 -8.29
N PHE A 35 6.32 7.69 -8.47
CA PHE A 35 7.18 7.03 -7.49
C PHE A 35 8.43 7.85 -7.22
N THR A 36 8.88 7.85 -5.97
CA THR A 36 10.16 8.44 -5.59
C THR A 36 11.33 7.56 -6.03
N GLN A 37 12.56 8.06 -5.88
CA GLN A 37 13.76 7.24 -6.05
C GLN A 37 13.78 6.02 -5.13
N ASN A 38 13.15 6.14 -3.96
CA ASN A 38 13.10 5.11 -2.92
C ASN A 38 11.91 4.16 -3.09
N GLU A 39 11.29 4.14 -4.28
CA GLU A 39 10.20 3.23 -4.61
C GLU A 39 8.89 3.54 -3.83
N GLU A 40 8.75 4.73 -3.24
CA GLU A 40 7.54 5.17 -2.56
C GLU A 40 6.51 5.70 -3.56
N PHE A 41 5.28 5.18 -3.49
CA PHE A 41 4.18 5.62 -4.34
C PHE A 41 3.51 6.89 -3.80
N PHE A 42 3.17 7.80 -4.71
CA PHE A 42 2.38 8.98 -4.38
C PHE A 42 1.48 9.44 -5.53
N PHE A 43 0.37 10.06 -5.16
CA PHE A 43 -0.42 10.89 -6.07
C PHE A 43 0.09 12.32 -6.02
N GLU A 44 0.34 12.92 -7.18
CA GLU A 44 0.56 14.35 -7.33
C GLU A 44 -0.73 15.02 -7.81
N LEU A 45 -1.20 15.98 -7.03
CA LEU A 45 -2.43 16.72 -7.26
C LEU A 45 -2.15 18.03 -8.00
N ASP A 46 -3.14 18.49 -8.76
CA ASP A 46 -3.07 19.78 -9.47
C ASP A 46 -3.08 20.98 -8.52
N ARG A 47 -3.64 20.81 -7.31
CA ARG A 47 -3.76 21.86 -6.29
C ARG A 47 -3.08 21.42 -5.00
N PRO A 48 -2.25 22.29 -4.39
CA PRO A 48 -1.71 22.00 -3.08
C PRO A 48 -2.81 22.04 -2.02
N PHE A 49 -2.60 21.30 -0.95
CA PHE A 49 -3.42 21.24 0.24
C PHE A 49 -2.55 21.40 1.48
N ASP A 50 -3.17 21.79 2.58
CA ASP A 50 -2.50 21.91 3.87
C ASP A 50 -2.73 20.63 4.67
N VAL A 51 -1.68 20.10 5.28
CA VAL A 51 -1.77 19.05 6.30
C VAL A 51 -1.68 19.72 7.66
N LEU A 52 -2.73 19.54 8.47
CA LEU A 52 -2.77 20.06 9.82
C LEU A 52 -1.71 19.38 10.69
N PRO A 53 -1.23 20.06 11.74
CA PRO A 53 -0.31 19.45 12.68
C PRO A 53 -0.87 18.11 13.21
N ILE A 54 0.00 17.15 13.48
CA ILE A 54 -0.36 15.89 14.13
C ILE A 54 0.69 15.57 15.19
N PRO A 55 0.34 14.79 16.24
CA PRO A 55 1.33 14.35 17.22
C PRO A 55 2.46 13.57 16.55
N ILE A 56 3.71 13.86 16.91
CA ILE A 56 4.88 13.09 16.45
C ILE A 56 4.88 11.71 17.12
N HIS A 57 4.40 11.65 18.36
CA HIS A 57 4.26 10.44 19.15
C HIS A 57 2.83 10.31 19.65
N HIS A 58 2.33 9.08 19.68
CA HIS A 58 1.07 8.72 20.32
C HIS A 58 1.33 7.59 21.32
N PRO A 59 0.82 7.65 22.57
CA PRO A 59 1.01 6.58 23.53
C PRO A 59 0.41 5.27 23.01
N VAL A 60 1.21 4.21 22.94
CA VAL A 60 0.83 2.91 22.34
C VAL A 60 -0.32 2.24 23.09
N GLU A 61 -0.50 2.58 24.37
CA GLU A 61 -1.57 2.08 25.23
C GLU A 61 -2.91 2.78 24.96
N LYS A 62 -2.91 3.96 24.33
CA LYS A 62 -4.12 4.71 23.97
C LYS A 62 -4.57 4.30 22.57
N LEU A 63 -5.55 3.41 22.50
CA LEU A 63 -6.03 2.87 21.24
C LEU A 63 -6.85 3.87 20.42
N GLU A 64 -7.44 4.86 21.08
CA GLU A 64 -8.24 5.90 20.43
C GLU A 64 -7.34 7.06 19.98
N PRO A 65 -7.54 7.57 18.74
CA PRO A 65 -6.84 8.76 18.29
C PRO A 65 -7.28 9.99 19.09
N SER A 66 -6.40 10.99 19.18
CA SER A 66 -6.80 12.29 19.74
C SER A 66 -7.80 13.00 18.81
N PRO A 67 -8.70 13.86 19.34
CA PRO A 67 -9.59 14.67 18.51
C PRO A 67 -8.85 15.49 17.45
N HIS A 68 -7.67 16.02 17.80
CA HIS A 68 -6.83 16.77 16.89
C HIS A 68 -6.29 15.93 15.71
N TYR A 69 -6.01 14.65 15.93
CA TYR A 69 -5.66 13.74 14.84
C TYR A 69 -6.86 13.51 13.92
N LEU A 70 -8.05 13.31 14.49
CA LEU A 70 -9.28 13.14 13.70
C LEU A 70 -9.61 14.40 12.88
N ASP A 71 -9.39 15.59 13.44
CA ASP A 71 -9.53 16.86 12.71
C ASP A 71 -8.55 16.95 11.54
N ALA A 72 -7.30 16.52 11.74
CA ALA A 72 -6.29 16.48 10.68
C ALA A 72 -6.67 15.50 9.56
N VAL A 73 -7.16 14.30 9.92
CA VAL A 73 -7.65 13.31 8.94
C VAL A 73 -8.89 13.83 8.20
N GLY A 74 -9.85 14.42 8.91
CA GLY A 74 -11.03 15.03 8.31
C GLY A 74 -10.66 16.12 7.32
N ASN A 75 -9.74 17.01 7.70
CA ASN A 75 -9.24 18.07 6.83
C ASN A 75 -8.47 17.55 5.60
N LEU A 76 -7.72 16.46 5.74
CA LEU A 76 -7.09 15.75 4.63
C LEU A 76 -8.15 15.21 3.67
N ILE A 77 -9.16 14.51 4.18
CA ILE A 77 -10.27 13.96 3.37
C ILE A 77 -10.97 15.10 2.63
N ASP A 78 -11.37 16.16 3.32
CA ASP A 78 -12.14 17.26 2.73
C ASP A 78 -11.37 17.94 1.57
N GLN A 79 -10.04 18.09 1.70
CA GLN A 79 -9.20 18.71 0.66
C GLN A 79 -8.85 17.77 -0.50
N THR A 80 -8.83 16.45 -0.27
CA THR A 80 -8.29 15.47 -1.24
C THR A 80 -9.35 14.53 -1.82
N ALA A 81 -10.55 14.48 -1.25
CA ALA A 81 -11.63 13.57 -1.63
C ALA A 81 -11.94 13.59 -3.12
N SER A 82 -11.94 14.75 -3.76
CA SER A 82 -12.19 14.86 -5.20
C SER A 82 -11.13 14.14 -6.05
N SER A 83 -9.86 14.21 -5.65
CA SER A 83 -8.74 13.61 -6.38
C SER A 83 -8.49 12.14 -6.01
N LEU A 84 -8.93 11.73 -4.83
CA LEU A 84 -8.82 10.38 -4.32
C LEU A 84 -10.15 9.63 -4.29
N ALA A 85 -11.13 10.10 -5.07
CA ALA A 85 -12.50 9.62 -4.96
C ALA A 85 -12.60 8.10 -5.13
N GLY A 86 -12.01 7.58 -6.21
CA GLY A 86 -11.93 6.15 -6.47
C GLY A 86 -11.15 5.36 -5.41
N ALA A 87 -10.14 5.97 -4.79
CA ALA A 87 -9.30 5.33 -3.76
C ALA A 87 -10.02 5.15 -2.42
N LEU A 88 -10.80 6.16 -2.02
CA LEU A 88 -11.34 6.27 -0.66
C LEU A 88 -12.84 5.94 -0.57
N HIS A 89 -13.55 5.93 -1.70
CA HIS A 89 -14.98 5.69 -1.72
C HIS A 89 -15.37 4.39 -1.03
N GLY A 90 -16.31 4.52 -0.08
CA GLY A 90 -16.95 3.41 0.62
C GLY A 90 -16.04 2.65 1.59
N LEU A 91 -14.87 3.20 1.92
CA LEU A 91 -13.96 2.63 2.90
C LEU A 91 -14.28 3.13 4.32
N ASP A 92 -13.87 2.35 5.31
CA ASP A 92 -13.83 2.74 6.71
C ASP A 92 -12.45 3.31 7.06
N CYS A 93 -12.38 4.17 8.08
CA CYS A 93 -11.14 4.75 8.58
C CYS A 93 -10.71 4.06 9.88
N ALA A 94 -9.45 3.65 10.00
CA ALA A 94 -8.84 3.11 11.20
C ALA A 94 -7.58 3.89 11.60
N PHE A 95 -7.27 3.86 12.90
CA PHE A 95 -6.08 4.47 13.50
C PHE A 95 -5.17 3.40 14.11
N ASP A 96 -3.86 3.50 13.93
CA ASP A 96 -2.88 2.66 14.62
C ASP A 96 -2.01 3.51 15.55
N PRO A 97 -2.05 3.30 16.87
CA PRO A 97 -1.23 4.08 17.80
C PRO A 97 0.28 3.87 17.60
N MET A 98 0.71 2.80 16.92
CA MET A 98 2.12 2.59 16.58
C MET A 98 2.61 3.47 15.43
N HIS A 99 1.69 3.98 14.62
CA HIS A 99 1.97 4.77 13.43
C HIS A 99 1.16 6.06 13.46
N ALA A 100 1.53 6.96 14.38
CA ALA A 100 0.80 8.21 14.63
C ALA A 100 0.70 9.15 13.40
N SER A 101 1.58 8.99 12.41
CA SER A 101 1.54 9.77 11.16
C SER A 101 0.74 9.10 10.04
N TRP A 102 0.27 7.86 10.23
CA TRP A 102 -0.44 7.12 9.18
C TRP A 102 -1.93 7.08 9.49
N VAL A 103 -2.74 7.16 8.45
CA VAL A 103 -4.17 6.86 8.50
C VAL A 103 -4.46 5.68 7.59
N PHE A 104 -5.27 4.74 8.07
CA PHE A 104 -5.61 3.52 7.36
C PHE A 104 -7.05 3.61 6.90
N PHE A 105 -7.29 3.48 5.61
CA PHE A 105 -8.61 3.27 5.04
C PHE A 105 -8.74 1.82 4.62
N PHE A 106 -9.86 1.19 4.92
CA PHE A 106 -10.02 -0.24 4.69
C PHE A 106 -11.42 -0.63 4.25
N GLY A 107 -11.52 -1.73 3.53
CA GLY A 107 -12.79 -2.33 3.13
C GLY A 107 -12.64 -3.82 2.89
N LEU A 108 -13.66 -4.60 3.26
CA LEU A 108 -13.70 -6.02 2.97
C LEU A 108 -14.31 -6.23 1.59
N LEU A 109 -13.54 -6.81 0.67
CA LEU A 109 -14.01 -7.22 -0.65
C LEU A 109 -14.33 -8.71 -0.59
N ALA A 110 -15.55 -9.08 -0.96
CA ALA A 110 -16.09 -10.42 -0.77
C ALA A 110 -16.40 -11.12 -2.10
N GLU A 111 -15.61 -12.12 -2.42
CA GLU A 111 -16.09 -13.33 -3.09
C GLU A 111 -16.18 -14.42 -2.02
N ALA A 112 -17.31 -15.13 -1.94
CA ALA A 112 -17.71 -15.93 -0.75
C ALA A 112 -16.65 -16.93 -0.23
N GLU A 113 -15.67 -17.33 -1.04
CA GLU A 113 -14.61 -18.27 -0.68
C GLU A 113 -13.22 -17.64 -0.53
N ARG A 114 -13.04 -16.35 -0.89
CA ARG A 114 -11.74 -15.69 -0.97
C ARG A 114 -11.79 -14.27 -0.42
N PRO A 115 -12.03 -14.10 0.89
CA PRO A 115 -12.09 -12.77 1.49
C PRO A 115 -10.77 -12.02 1.27
N THR A 116 -10.86 -10.77 0.84
CA THR A 116 -9.71 -9.91 0.58
C THR A 116 -9.91 -8.56 1.25
N LEU A 117 -8.91 -8.09 1.99
CA LEU A 117 -8.90 -6.75 2.56
C LEU A 117 -8.31 -5.78 1.53
N LEU A 118 -9.06 -4.74 1.17
CA LEU A 118 -8.48 -3.54 0.58
C LEU A 118 -7.97 -2.66 1.72
N LEU A 119 -6.68 -2.36 1.72
CA LEU A 119 -6.03 -1.49 2.70
C LEU A 119 -5.30 -0.35 1.97
N VAL A 120 -5.73 0.87 2.22
CA VAL A 120 -5.10 2.10 1.74
C VAL A 120 -4.48 2.82 2.94
N THR A 121 -3.16 2.92 2.99
CA THR A 121 -2.47 3.62 4.09
C THR A 121 -1.91 4.94 3.56
N VAL A 122 -2.38 6.07 4.09
CA VAL A 122 -1.88 7.39 3.74
C VAL A 122 -0.88 7.88 4.80
N ASP A 123 0.27 8.37 4.34
CA ASP A 123 1.34 8.91 5.17
C ASP A 123 1.23 10.44 5.26
N MET A 124 0.93 10.95 6.46
CA MET A 124 0.85 12.37 6.80
C MET A 124 2.14 12.90 7.44
N ALA A 125 3.25 12.14 7.39
CA ALA A 125 4.53 12.61 7.93
C ALA A 125 5.07 13.81 7.15
N TYR A 126 5.63 14.77 7.88
CA TYR A 126 6.31 15.92 7.29
C TYR A 126 7.65 15.51 6.66
N ARG A 127 7.88 15.91 5.39
CA ARG A 127 9.09 15.64 4.61
C ARG A 127 9.84 16.96 4.34
N PRO A 128 10.93 17.25 5.07
CA PRO A 128 11.55 18.59 5.06
C PRO A 128 12.06 19.10 3.72
N LEU A 129 12.43 18.20 2.80
CA LEU A 129 12.96 18.57 1.48
C LEU A 129 11.86 18.78 0.43
N GLU A 130 10.62 18.42 0.76
CA GLU A 130 9.51 18.36 -0.20
C GLU A 130 8.33 19.23 0.21
N HIS A 131 8.11 19.41 1.51
CA HIS A 131 6.94 20.09 2.05
C HIS A 131 7.28 21.54 2.45
N GLU A 132 6.35 22.45 2.18
CA GLU A 132 6.45 23.85 2.59
C GLU A 132 5.90 24.01 4.00
N VAL A 133 6.71 24.48 4.96
CA VAL A 133 6.23 24.74 6.32
C VAL A 133 5.39 26.01 6.36
N ILE A 134 4.11 25.89 6.73
CA ILE A 134 3.19 27.01 6.94
C ILE A 134 3.27 27.52 8.38
N THR A 135 3.35 26.60 9.34
CA THR A 135 3.52 26.93 10.76
C THR A 135 4.45 25.92 11.40
N ARG A 136 5.40 26.42 12.19
CA ARG A 136 6.38 25.58 12.88
C ARG A 136 5.68 24.63 13.85
N GLY A 137 6.14 23.38 13.87
CA GLY A 137 5.78 22.42 14.90
C GLY A 137 6.58 22.62 16.18
N SER A 138 6.50 21.64 17.07
CA SER A 138 7.27 21.53 18.30
C SER A 138 7.98 20.17 18.38
N ASN A 139 8.54 19.83 19.53
CA ASN A 139 9.10 18.50 19.77
C ASN A 139 8.03 17.40 19.84
N ASP A 140 6.77 17.78 20.06
CA ASP A 140 5.65 16.84 20.27
C ASP A 140 4.68 16.83 19.09
N ILE A 141 4.71 17.86 18.24
CA ILE A 141 3.73 18.10 17.19
C ILE A 141 4.46 18.42 15.88
N ALA A 142 4.09 17.72 14.81
CA ALA A 142 4.61 17.97 13.46
C ALA A 142 4.20 19.37 12.97
N PRO A 143 5.00 20.04 12.13
CA PRO A 143 4.61 21.33 11.57
C PRO A 143 3.32 21.22 10.74
N ARG A 144 2.56 22.31 10.68
CA ARG A 144 1.58 22.47 9.60
C ARG A 144 2.36 22.70 8.32
N TYR A 145 2.08 21.92 7.29
CA TYR A 145 2.78 22.02 6.03
C TYR A 145 1.83 22.01 4.84
N ARG A 146 2.31 22.52 3.71
CA ARG A 146 1.63 22.51 2.43
C ARG A 146 2.36 21.59 1.46
N THR A 147 1.60 20.80 0.72
CA THR A 147 2.10 19.89 -0.31
C THR A 147 1.02 19.69 -1.36
N ASN A 148 1.39 19.23 -2.54
CA ASN A 148 0.45 18.68 -3.53
C ASN A 148 0.65 17.17 -3.72
N ARG A 149 1.36 16.51 -2.80
CA ARG A 149 1.69 15.08 -2.88
C ARG A 149 1.00 14.32 -1.76
N ILE A 150 0.35 13.22 -2.11
CA ILE A 150 -0.20 12.27 -1.14
C ILE A 150 0.59 10.99 -1.26
N TYR A 151 1.40 10.70 -0.24
CA TYR A 151 2.12 9.43 -0.12
C TYR A 151 1.19 8.36 0.43
N LEU A 152 1.13 7.21 -0.25
CA LEU A 152 0.26 6.12 0.19
C LEU A 152 0.75 4.75 -0.27
N THR A 153 0.24 3.73 0.39
CA THR A 153 0.26 2.34 -0.11
C THR A 153 -1.16 1.85 -0.31
N VAL A 154 -1.36 1.00 -1.31
CA VAL A 154 -2.66 0.38 -1.60
C VAL A 154 -2.43 -1.10 -1.77
N ASP A 155 -3.02 -1.91 -0.91
CA ASP A 155 -2.80 -3.35 -0.88
C ASP A 155 -4.12 -4.10 -0.84
N PHE A 156 -4.23 -5.07 -1.74
CA PHE A 156 -5.21 -6.13 -1.69
C PHE A 156 -4.55 -7.29 -0.95
N VAL A 157 -4.99 -7.52 0.29
CA VAL A 157 -4.40 -8.47 1.23
C VAL A 157 -5.32 -9.68 1.36
N PRO A 158 -4.89 -10.87 0.89
CA PRO A 158 -5.65 -12.10 1.08
C PRO A 158 -5.88 -12.46 2.55
N LEU A 159 -7.11 -12.82 2.88
CA LEU A 159 -7.51 -13.24 4.21
C LEU A 159 -7.83 -14.74 4.22
N ARG A 160 -7.52 -15.38 5.34
CA ARG A 160 -8.04 -16.71 5.70
C ARG A 160 -9.48 -16.61 6.19
N ASP A 161 -9.75 -15.59 7.00
CA ASP A 161 -11.03 -15.37 7.66
C ASP A 161 -11.24 -13.89 7.96
N ALA A 162 -12.50 -13.48 8.02
CA ALA A 162 -12.92 -12.14 8.39
C ALA A 162 -14.21 -12.22 9.21
N GLU A 163 -14.26 -11.53 10.33
CA GLU A 163 -15.44 -11.44 11.18
C GLU A 163 -15.64 -9.99 11.63
N THR A 164 -16.88 -9.52 11.61
CA THR A 164 -17.24 -8.21 12.17
C THR A 164 -17.98 -8.44 13.47
N THR A 165 -17.50 -7.86 14.57
CA THR A 165 -18.15 -7.92 15.88
C THR A 165 -18.12 -6.54 16.51
N ASP A 166 -19.28 -6.02 16.93
CA ASP A 166 -19.43 -4.70 17.54
C ASP A 166 -18.78 -3.57 16.71
N GLY A 167 -18.98 -3.62 15.39
CA GLY A 167 -18.40 -2.66 14.43
C GLY A 167 -16.89 -2.78 14.22
N THR A 168 -16.20 -3.67 14.93
CA THR A 168 -14.78 -3.96 14.70
C THR A 168 -14.62 -5.13 13.75
N LEU A 169 -13.91 -4.90 12.65
CA LEU A 169 -13.51 -5.95 11.71
C LEU A 169 -12.25 -6.64 12.23
N ARG A 170 -12.33 -7.94 12.48
CA ARG A 170 -11.19 -8.79 12.81
C ARG A 170 -10.88 -9.69 11.62
N VAL A 171 -9.64 -9.66 11.14
CA VAL A 171 -9.20 -10.43 9.98
C VAL A 171 -8.01 -11.32 10.31
N GLY A 172 -8.10 -12.58 9.93
CA GLY A 172 -6.97 -13.50 9.91
C GLY A 172 -6.30 -13.46 8.54
N MET A 173 -5.04 -13.02 8.49
CA MET A 173 -4.26 -13.07 7.25
C MET A 173 -3.97 -14.53 6.86
N GLU A 174 -3.92 -14.83 5.56
CA GLU A 174 -3.61 -16.18 5.07
C GLU A 174 -2.21 -16.66 5.48
N ARG A 175 -1.22 -15.76 5.48
CA ARG A 175 0.19 -16.05 5.83
C ARG A 175 0.80 -17.22 5.04
N SER A 176 0.62 -17.23 3.71
CA SER A 176 1.13 -18.27 2.81
C SER A 176 2.66 -18.33 2.67
N ILE A 177 3.40 -17.34 3.20
CA ILE A 177 4.86 -17.27 3.14
C ILE A 177 5.44 -17.65 4.51
N SER A 178 6.18 -18.76 4.55
CA SER A 178 6.69 -19.37 5.78
C SER A 178 7.81 -18.54 6.44
N GLN A 179 8.71 -17.98 5.65
CA GLN A 179 9.79 -17.10 6.09
C GLN A 179 10.09 -16.07 5.01
N THR A 180 10.23 -14.81 5.41
CA THR A 180 10.64 -13.71 4.52
C THR A 180 12.08 -13.25 4.79
N TRP A 181 12.90 -14.03 5.50
CA TRP A 181 14.17 -13.57 6.06
C TRP A 181 15.33 -14.58 6.02
N ILE A 182 16.54 -14.06 5.75
CA ILE A 182 17.87 -14.59 6.16
C ILE A 182 18.72 -13.39 6.67
N GLY A 183 19.42 -13.53 7.82
CA GLY A 183 20.09 -12.48 8.65
C GLY A 183 21.35 -11.79 8.11
N GLU A 184 22.00 -10.81 8.78
CA GLU A 184 22.06 -10.44 10.22
C GLU A 184 22.71 -9.03 10.45
N THR A 185 22.54 -8.45 11.65
CA THR A 185 23.35 -7.35 12.29
C THR A 185 23.35 -5.92 11.74
N GLY A 186 22.48 -5.07 12.29
CA GLY A 186 22.66 -3.62 12.30
C GLY A 186 21.85 -2.99 13.44
N ARG A 187 22.53 -2.44 14.46
CA ARG A 187 21.87 -1.58 15.45
C ARG A 187 21.48 -0.28 14.74
N GLY A 188 20.19 -0.07 14.54
CA GLY A 188 19.64 1.19 14.05
C GLY A 188 18.63 0.97 12.93
N TYR A 189 17.41 1.43 13.18
CA TYR A 189 16.23 1.43 12.31
C TYR A 189 15.49 0.09 12.23
N VAL A 190 14.42 0.04 13.02
CA VAL A 190 13.32 -0.93 12.96
C VAL A 190 12.58 -0.71 11.64
N THR A 191 13.14 -1.19 10.53
CA THR A 191 12.44 -1.32 9.25
C THR A 191 13.09 -2.41 8.40
N GLN A 192 12.45 -3.58 8.43
CA GLN A 192 12.36 -4.58 7.36
C GLN A 192 13.55 -5.53 7.09
N GLY A 193 13.23 -6.82 7.00
CA GLY A 193 14.07 -7.91 6.48
C GLY A 193 14.16 -7.89 4.94
N ILE A 194 14.66 -6.78 4.40
CA ILE A 194 14.45 -6.29 3.02
C ILE A 194 14.89 -7.26 1.89
N TRP A 195 15.83 -8.17 2.11
CA TRP A 195 16.51 -8.83 0.99
C TRP A 195 15.65 -9.87 0.27
N ILE A 196 15.09 -10.84 0.99
CA ILE A 196 14.23 -11.88 0.39
C ILE A 196 12.92 -11.27 -0.10
N ASP A 197 12.35 -10.30 0.62
CA ASP A 197 11.13 -9.61 0.19
C ASP A 197 11.31 -8.91 -1.16
N ARG A 198 12.45 -8.25 -1.39
CA ARG A 198 12.71 -7.59 -2.68
C ARG A 198 12.85 -8.60 -3.83
N GLU A 199 13.56 -9.70 -3.59
CA GLU A 199 13.73 -10.74 -4.60
C GLU A 199 12.41 -11.50 -4.86
N LEU A 200 11.57 -11.71 -3.84
CA LEU A 200 10.21 -12.22 -3.99
C LEU A 200 9.32 -11.28 -4.81
N ASN A 201 9.33 -9.98 -4.51
CA ASN A 201 8.56 -8.98 -5.26
C ASN A 201 8.95 -8.97 -6.74
N ARG A 202 10.25 -9.09 -7.02
CA ARG A 202 10.76 -9.26 -8.39
C ARG A 202 10.27 -10.56 -9.00
N PHE A 203 10.40 -11.69 -8.31
CA PHE A 203 9.95 -13.00 -8.80
C PHE A 203 8.46 -12.95 -9.18
N PHE A 204 7.60 -12.54 -8.25
CA PHE A 204 6.15 -12.49 -8.45
C PHE A 204 5.78 -11.56 -9.59
N THR A 205 6.32 -10.34 -9.60
CA THR A 205 6.01 -9.37 -10.65
C THR A 205 6.52 -9.83 -12.02
N ARG A 206 7.78 -10.30 -12.11
CA ARG A 206 8.41 -10.72 -13.38
C ARG A 206 7.72 -11.95 -13.96
N LEU A 207 7.17 -12.83 -13.12
CA LEU A 207 6.49 -14.05 -13.55
C LEU A 207 5.28 -13.75 -14.45
N PHE A 208 4.58 -12.63 -14.24
CA PHE A 208 3.42 -12.23 -15.04
C PHE A 208 3.68 -11.04 -15.98
N LEU A 209 4.83 -10.38 -15.86
CA LEU A 209 5.14 -9.22 -16.69
C LEU A 209 5.44 -9.63 -18.15
N PRO A 210 4.82 -9.01 -19.17
CA PRO A 210 5.13 -9.32 -20.57
C PRO A 210 6.61 -9.16 -20.93
N GLN A 211 7.11 -9.95 -21.90
CA GLN A 211 8.52 -9.93 -22.26
C GLN A 211 8.94 -8.53 -22.74
N GLY A 212 10.09 -8.05 -22.25
CA GLY A 212 10.61 -6.72 -22.58
C GLY A 212 9.91 -5.55 -21.88
N ALA A 213 8.77 -5.77 -21.21
CA ALA A 213 8.15 -4.74 -20.40
C ALA A 213 9.02 -4.40 -19.18
N ARG A 214 9.05 -3.12 -18.83
CA ARG A 214 9.78 -2.57 -17.69
C ARG A 214 8.86 -1.62 -16.93
N ILE A 215 8.44 -2.07 -15.75
CA ILE A 215 7.52 -1.34 -14.88
C ILE A 215 8.14 -0.94 -13.55
N TYR A 216 9.46 -1.13 -13.37
CA TYR A 216 10.18 -0.62 -12.20
C TYR A 216 10.06 0.92 -12.11
N PRO A 217 9.77 1.51 -10.93
CA PRO A 217 9.85 0.91 -9.59
C PRO A 217 8.57 0.24 -9.06
N TRP A 218 7.54 0.05 -9.88
CA TRP A 218 6.30 -0.58 -9.44
C TRP A 218 6.40 -2.12 -9.44
N PHE A 219 6.09 -2.70 -8.30
CA PHE A 219 5.92 -4.14 -8.09
C PHE A 219 4.45 -4.44 -7.78
N PRO A 220 3.59 -4.69 -8.79
CA PRO A 220 2.17 -4.99 -8.56
C PRO A 220 1.99 -6.14 -7.59
N LEU A 221 2.72 -7.24 -7.78
CA LEU A 221 2.67 -8.41 -6.92
C LEU A 221 3.85 -8.38 -5.96
N HIS A 222 3.57 -8.44 -4.67
CA HIS A 222 4.58 -8.27 -3.63
C HIS A 222 4.27 -9.09 -2.37
N ALA A 223 5.29 -9.37 -1.57
CA ALA A 223 5.18 -10.00 -0.27
C ALA A 223 4.93 -8.93 0.81
N ARG A 224 3.76 -8.98 1.46
CA ARG A 224 3.44 -8.18 2.66
C ARG A 224 2.60 -9.03 3.59
N TYR A 225 2.69 -8.80 4.91
CA TYR A 225 1.97 -9.61 5.91
C TYR A 225 2.19 -11.13 5.80
N ARG A 226 3.34 -11.54 5.24
CA ARG A 226 3.67 -12.93 4.91
C ARG A 226 2.69 -13.60 3.94
N CYS A 227 2.08 -12.84 3.04
CA CYS A 227 1.29 -13.38 1.94
C CYS A 227 1.59 -12.63 0.64
N LEU A 228 1.17 -13.23 -0.48
CA LEU A 228 1.19 -12.58 -1.79
C LEU A 228 0.07 -11.55 -1.85
N CYS A 229 0.42 -10.27 -1.95
CA CYS A 229 -0.49 -9.14 -2.05
C CYS A 229 -0.43 -8.51 -3.45
N HIS A 230 -1.43 -7.70 -3.78
CA HIS A 230 -1.47 -6.93 -5.03
C HIS A 230 -1.63 -5.42 -4.75
N SER A 231 -0.79 -4.59 -5.35
CA SER A 231 -0.88 -3.12 -5.31
C SER A 231 -1.15 -2.56 -6.71
N PRO A 232 -2.42 -2.39 -7.11
CA PRO A 232 -2.74 -1.82 -8.41
C PRO A 232 -2.46 -0.32 -8.45
N LEU A 233 -2.15 0.20 -9.64
CA LEU A 233 -2.02 1.64 -9.87
C LEU A 233 -3.39 2.32 -9.99
N ASP A 234 -4.39 1.60 -10.50
CA ASP A 234 -5.76 2.06 -10.57
C ASP A 234 -6.59 1.40 -9.46
N ILE A 235 -7.16 2.24 -8.61
CA ILE A 235 -7.87 1.84 -7.39
C ILE A 235 -9.32 2.33 -7.39
N SER A 236 -9.77 2.88 -8.53
CA SER A 236 -11.17 3.24 -8.76
C SER A 236 -12.09 2.07 -8.43
N ALA A 237 -13.31 2.37 -7.98
CA ALA A 237 -14.27 1.34 -7.63
C ALA A 237 -14.48 0.34 -8.77
N SER A 238 -14.47 0.82 -10.02
CA SER A 238 -14.55 -0.01 -11.22
C SER A 238 -13.29 -0.86 -11.50
N ALA A 239 -12.09 -0.43 -11.10
CA ALA A 239 -10.86 -1.20 -11.28
C ALA A 239 -10.61 -2.27 -10.20
N ARG A 240 -11.25 -2.15 -9.02
CA ARG A 240 -11.03 -3.06 -7.88
C ARG A 240 -11.29 -4.53 -8.22
N GLN A 241 -12.33 -4.83 -9.02
CA GLN A 241 -12.63 -6.21 -9.40
C GLN A 241 -11.51 -6.81 -10.26
N ASN A 242 -11.05 -6.09 -11.28
CA ASN A 242 -9.93 -6.57 -12.10
C ASN A 242 -8.67 -6.80 -11.26
N ALA A 243 -8.41 -5.93 -10.27
CA ALA A 243 -7.28 -6.09 -9.36
C ALA A 243 -7.41 -7.33 -8.44
N LEU A 244 -8.63 -7.70 -8.04
CA LEU A 244 -8.90 -8.94 -7.32
C LEU A 244 -8.65 -10.15 -8.21
N ASP A 245 -9.17 -10.14 -9.44
CA ASP A 245 -9.01 -11.22 -10.41
C ASP A 245 -7.51 -11.49 -10.66
N THR A 246 -6.72 -10.44 -10.93
CA THR A 246 -5.25 -10.54 -11.06
C THR A 246 -4.61 -11.20 -9.83
N LEU A 247 -4.99 -10.78 -8.61
CA LEU A 247 -4.44 -11.35 -7.38
C LEU A 247 -4.82 -12.83 -7.23
N HIS A 248 -6.07 -13.18 -7.51
CA HIS A 248 -6.56 -14.56 -7.40
C HIS A 248 -5.88 -15.49 -8.40
N ASP A 249 -5.77 -15.07 -9.65
CA ASP A 249 -5.07 -15.83 -10.70
C ASP A 249 -3.59 -16.05 -10.34
N ALA A 250 -2.92 -14.98 -9.89
CA ALA A 250 -1.52 -15.07 -9.48
C ALA A 250 -1.32 -16.05 -8.31
N ARG A 251 -2.25 -16.05 -7.34
CA ARG A 251 -2.21 -16.95 -6.19
C ARG A 251 -2.40 -18.42 -6.58
N THR A 252 -3.33 -18.72 -7.49
CA THR A 252 -3.55 -20.10 -7.95
C THR A 252 -2.29 -20.72 -8.56
N ILE A 253 -1.43 -19.90 -9.18
CA ILE A 253 -0.19 -20.36 -9.81
C ILE A 253 1.00 -20.35 -8.83
N ILE A 254 1.15 -19.28 -8.04
CA ILE A 254 2.32 -19.11 -7.17
C ILE A 254 2.25 -20.00 -5.92
N LEU A 255 1.11 -20.02 -5.24
CA LEU A 255 1.02 -20.63 -3.90
C LEU A 255 1.38 -22.13 -3.87
N PRO A 256 0.99 -22.97 -4.87
CA PRO A 256 1.37 -24.37 -4.89
C PRO A 256 2.88 -24.62 -4.96
N ARG A 257 3.68 -23.64 -5.42
CA ARG A 257 5.14 -23.73 -5.57
C ARG A 257 5.88 -22.81 -4.59
N MET A 258 5.19 -22.20 -3.63
CA MET A 258 5.77 -21.15 -2.77
C MET A 258 7.01 -21.63 -2.00
N ASP A 259 6.99 -22.83 -1.43
CA ASP A 259 8.13 -23.34 -0.67
C ASP A 259 9.36 -23.54 -1.57
N GLU A 260 9.19 -24.04 -2.80
CA GLU A 260 10.30 -24.19 -3.74
C GLU A 260 10.86 -22.82 -4.16
N ILE A 261 10.00 -21.82 -4.38
CA ILE A 261 10.41 -20.44 -4.68
C ILE A 261 11.25 -19.88 -3.54
N LEU A 262 10.81 -20.08 -2.29
CA LEU A 262 11.51 -19.61 -1.10
C LEU A 262 12.87 -20.29 -0.95
N GLU A 263 12.95 -21.61 -1.09
CA GLU A 263 14.22 -22.32 -1.00
C GLU A 263 15.22 -21.89 -2.08
N GLU A 264 14.75 -21.67 -3.32
CA GLU A 264 15.60 -21.17 -4.40
C GLU A 264 16.14 -19.75 -4.09
N LEU A 265 15.26 -18.85 -3.65
CA LEU A 265 15.62 -17.44 -3.36
C LEU A 265 16.44 -17.27 -2.07
N LYS A 266 16.40 -18.26 -1.16
CA LYS A 266 17.33 -18.34 -0.03
C LYS A 266 18.75 -18.67 -0.48
N ALA A 267 18.89 -19.48 -1.52
CA ALA A 267 20.18 -19.92 -2.03
C ALA A 267 20.84 -18.88 -2.93
N GLN A 268 20.06 -18.14 -3.72
CA GLN A 268 20.59 -17.17 -4.68
C GLN A 268 19.60 -16.02 -4.99
N PRO A 269 20.11 -14.84 -5.42
CA PRO A 269 19.25 -13.72 -5.83
C PRO A 269 18.35 -14.08 -7.01
N PHE A 270 17.24 -13.36 -7.17
CA PHE A 270 16.34 -13.58 -8.30
C PHE A 270 17.05 -13.28 -9.63
N SER A 271 16.85 -14.18 -10.59
CA SER A 271 17.21 -14.02 -11.99
C SER A 271 16.12 -14.64 -12.85
N ASP A 272 15.87 -14.06 -14.03
CA ASP A 272 14.96 -14.67 -15.01
C ASP A 272 15.50 -16.05 -15.46
N GLU A 273 16.77 -16.38 -15.24
CA GLU A 273 17.38 -17.67 -15.60
C GLU A 273 17.18 -18.78 -14.55
N LEU A 274 16.53 -18.48 -13.41
CA LEU A 274 16.27 -19.50 -12.38
C LEU A 274 15.41 -20.64 -12.96
N PRO A 275 15.78 -21.92 -12.73
CA PRO A 275 15.04 -23.06 -13.30
C PRO A 275 13.56 -23.05 -12.93
N ILE A 276 13.23 -22.81 -11.66
CA ILE A 276 11.84 -22.72 -11.19
C ILE A 276 11.09 -21.56 -11.84
N PHE A 277 11.74 -20.41 -12.03
CA PHE A 277 11.12 -19.27 -12.68
C PHE A 277 10.78 -19.60 -14.14
N GLN A 278 11.74 -20.17 -14.88
CA GLN A 278 11.54 -20.57 -16.28
C GLN A 278 10.45 -21.64 -16.42
N GLU A 279 10.37 -22.59 -15.49
CA GLU A 279 9.33 -23.62 -15.46
C GLU A 279 7.94 -22.99 -15.26
N MET A 280 7.79 -22.17 -14.23
CA MET A 280 6.51 -21.50 -13.93
C MET A 280 6.11 -20.53 -15.04
N ARG A 281 7.07 -19.78 -15.61
CA ARG A 281 6.81 -18.80 -16.67
C ARG A 281 6.21 -19.42 -17.93
N ARG A 282 6.49 -20.69 -18.22
CA ARG A 282 5.87 -21.42 -19.35
C ARG A 282 4.39 -21.73 -19.14
N GLN A 283 3.92 -21.69 -17.90
CA GLN A 283 2.55 -22.04 -17.50
C GLN A 283 1.68 -20.80 -17.26
N VAL A 284 2.30 -19.61 -17.25
CA VAL A 284 1.66 -18.34 -16.92
C VAL A 284 1.28 -17.59 -18.19
N THR A 285 0.05 -17.08 -18.24
CA THR A 285 -0.33 -16.05 -19.21
C THR A 285 0.06 -14.68 -18.66
N PRO A 286 0.86 -13.87 -19.38
CA PRO A 286 1.22 -12.54 -18.93
C PRO A 286 0.03 -11.59 -18.78
N HIS A 287 0.11 -10.67 -17.82
CA HIS A 287 -0.83 -9.56 -17.67
C HIS A 287 -0.55 -8.48 -18.72
N GLU A 288 -1.18 -8.62 -19.89
CA GLU A 288 -0.99 -7.74 -21.06
C GLU A 288 -1.29 -6.26 -20.76
N GLU A 289 -2.19 -5.98 -19.82
CA GLU A 289 -2.47 -4.64 -19.32
C GLU A 289 -1.23 -3.94 -18.75
N TRP A 290 -0.28 -4.69 -18.15
CA TRP A 290 0.97 -4.10 -17.65
C TRP A 290 1.93 -3.72 -18.77
N SER A 291 1.78 -4.27 -19.98
CA SER A 291 2.57 -3.85 -21.14
C SER A 291 2.28 -2.41 -21.53
N ARG A 292 1.04 -1.94 -21.26
CA ARG A 292 0.56 -0.59 -21.53
C ARG A 292 1.06 0.44 -20.53
N ILE A 293 1.80 0.02 -19.51
CA ILE A 293 2.34 0.91 -18.49
C ILE A 293 3.80 1.21 -18.81
N ARG A 294 4.17 2.49 -18.71
CA ARG A 294 5.54 2.97 -18.83
C ARG A 294 5.92 3.75 -17.59
N MET A 295 7.02 3.34 -16.96
CA MET A 295 7.67 4.13 -15.93
C MET A 295 8.74 5.01 -16.58
N ARG A 296 8.49 6.33 -16.64
CA ARG A 296 9.46 7.27 -17.19
C ARG A 296 10.21 7.97 -16.06
N PRO A 297 11.55 7.82 -15.97
CA PRO A 297 12.32 8.56 -14.99
C PRO A 297 12.39 10.04 -15.38
N TYR A 298 12.41 10.92 -14.39
CA TYR A 298 12.67 12.36 -14.54
C TYR A 298 13.38 12.89 -13.28
N LEU A 299 13.86 14.13 -13.33
CA LEU A 299 14.38 14.84 -12.16
C LEU A 299 13.33 15.82 -11.65
N ASN A 300 13.04 15.79 -10.36
CA ASN A 300 12.13 16.73 -9.72
C ASN A 300 12.78 18.11 -9.52
N ALA A 301 12.05 19.05 -8.89
CA ALA A 301 12.53 20.41 -8.66
C ALA A 301 13.82 20.48 -7.81
N GLN A 302 14.08 19.44 -7.02
CA GLN A 302 15.25 19.29 -6.16
C GLN A 302 16.38 18.48 -6.83
N ASN A 303 16.29 18.20 -8.14
CA ASN A 303 17.21 17.34 -8.89
C ASN A 303 17.29 15.89 -8.36
N MET A 304 16.26 15.42 -7.68
CA MET A 304 16.13 14.03 -7.24
C MET A 304 15.42 13.22 -8.31
N LYS A 305 15.84 11.97 -8.50
CA LYS A 305 15.23 11.07 -9.49
C LYS A 305 13.84 10.65 -9.01
N GLU A 306 12.84 10.80 -9.86
CA GLU A 306 11.48 10.29 -9.64
C GLU A 306 11.01 9.56 -10.89
N TYR A 307 9.88 8.87 -10.79
CA TYR A 307 9.26 8.16 -11.90
C TYR A 307 7.82 8.59 -12.04
N VAL A 308 7.41 8.89 -13.27
CA VAL A 308 6.01 9.13 -13.61
C VAL A 308 5.43 7.88 -14.27
N VAL A 309 4.19 7.56 -13.91
CA VAL A 309 3.42 6.48 -14.51
C VAL A 309 2.72 7.03 -15.75
N GLU A 310 3.01 6.46 -16.92
CA GLU A 310 2.38 6.83 -18.19
C GLU A 310 1.68 5.61 -18.82
N ALA A 311 0.54 5.84 -19.46
CA ALA A 311 -0.03 4.87 -20.40
C ALA A 311 0.75 4.95 -21.73
N LYS A 312 1.03 3.80 -22.34
CA LYS A 312 1.62 3.68 -23.67
C LYS A 312 0.58 3.75 -24.77
#